data_AF-A0A5B1AWN0-F1
#
_entry.id   AF-A0A5B1AWN0-F1
#
_cell.length_a   1.000
_cell.length_b   1.000
_cell.length_c   1.000
_cell.angle_alpha   90.00
_cell.angle_beta   90.00
_cell.angle_gamma   90.00
#
_symmetry.space_group_name_H-M   'P 1'
#
loop_
_entity.id
_entity.type
_entity.pdbx_description
1 polymer ?
#
loop_
_entity_poly.entity_id
_entity_poly.type
_entity_poly.pdbx_seq_one_letter_code
_entity_poly.pdbx_strand_id
1 'polypeptide(L)'
;MRKLHLKNESYQYLEASFKEWLDILGYAESTMYNLPNHIRELLYYLEQNNIPHIKELDNLIIKEYYNHLKLRSNDRKGGALSNGSLNKHLQALYKFTDYLRQNGRITLPKLSIDWEQDDTGTIETLTIQEIQQLYKATRHYPRNIKHT
;
A
#
# COMPACT_ATOMS: atom_id res chain seq x y z
N MET A 1 8.53 -0.56 2.96
CA MET A 1 8.05 -1.55 1.94
C MET A 1 9.04 -1.84 0.81
N ARG A 2 9.39 -0.92 -0.11
CA ARG A 2 10.27 -1.25 -1.27
C ARG A 2 11.68 -1.76 -0.90
N LYS A 3 12.15 -1.43 0.30
CA LYS A 3 13.44 -1.86 0.84
C LYS A 3 13.41 -3.28 1.42
N LEU A 4 12.23 -3.89 1.56
CA LEU A 4 12.09 -5.24 2.10
C LEU A 4 12.58 -6.23 1.04
N HIS A 5 13.59 -7.01 1.40
CA HIS A 5 14.15 -8.01 0.51
C HIS A 5 13.51 -9.37 0.83
N LEU A 6 12.74 -9.90 -0.12
CA LEU A 6 12.17 -11.25 -0.03
C LEU A 6 13.25 -12.26 -0.38
N LYS A 7 13.52 -13.21 0.50
CA LYS A 7 14.48 -14.29 0.24
C LYS A 7 13.82 -15.50 -0.42
N ASN A 8 12.52 -15.68 -0.23
CA ASN A 8 11.76 -16.79 -0.77
C ASN A 8 11.42 -16.54 -2.24
N GLU A 9 12.00 -17.34 -3.13
CA GLU A 9 11.78 -17.24 -4.58
C GLU A 9 10.31 -17.42 -4.96
N SER A 10 9.57 -18.28 -4.24
CA SER A 10 8.13 -18.47 -4.47
C SER A 10 7.34 -17.20 -4.16
N TYR A 11 7.76 -16.42 -3.16
CA TYR A 11 7.13 -15.15 -2.82
C TYR A 11 7.48 -14.04 -3.81
N GLN A 12 8.73 -13.99 -4.28
CA GLN A 12 9.11 -13.09 -5.37
C GLN A 12 8.27 -13.35 -6.63
N TYR A 13 8.10 -14.62 -7.00
CA TYR A 13 7.27 -15.03 -8.13
C TYR A 13 5.79 -14.65 -7.94
N LEU A 14 5.23 -14.85 -6.74
CA LEU A 14 3.86 -14.47 -6.44
C LEU A 14 3.63 -12.96 -6.53
N GLU A 15 4.58 -12.16 -6.06
CA GLU A 15 4.51 -10.71 -6.17
C GLU A 15 4.49 -10.27 -7.65
N ALA A 16 5.39 -10.82 -8.47
CA ALA A 16 5.47 -10.53 -9.90
C ALA A 16 4.20 -10.96 -10.64
N SER A 17 3.74 -12.20 -10.41
CA SER A 17 2.53 -12.75 -11.03
C SER A 17 1.27 -11.99 -10.61
N PHE A 18 1.20 -11.51 -9.36
CA PHE A 18 0.11 -10.66 -8.91
C PHE A 18 0.08 -9.32 -9.66
N LYS A 19 1.25 -8.72 -9.92
CA LYS A 19 1.36 -7.50 -10.73
C LYS A 19 0.86 -7.72 -12.16
N GLU A 20 1.27 -8.82 -12.79
CA GLU A 20 0.81 -9.19 -14.14
C GLU A 20 -0.70 -9.43 -14.17
N TRP A 21 -1.25 -10.07 -13.14
CA TRP A 21 -2.70 -10.26 -13.03
C TRP A 21 -3.45 -8.93 -12.92
N LEU A 22 -2.91 -7.94 -12.20
CA LEU A 22 -3.50 -6.59 -12.18
C LEU A 22 -3.46 -5.91 -13.55
N ASP A 23 -2.40 -6.12 -14.33
CA ASP A 23 -2.27 -5.62 -15.70
C ASP A 23 -3.35 -6.20 -16.62
N ILE A 24 -3.54 -7.53 -16.55
CA ILE A 24 -4.55 -8.26 -17.34
C ILE A 24 -5.96 -7.74 -17.03
N LEU A 25 -6.23 -7.37 -15.78
CA LEU A 25 -7.50 -6.77 -15.36
C LEU A 25 -7.66 -5.30 -15.75
N GLY A 26 -6.64 -4.68 -16.36
CA GLY A 26 -6.68 -3.30 -16.83
C GLY A 26 -6.58 -2.26 -15.70
N TYR A 27 -5.94 -2.59 -14.57
CA TYR A 27 -5.70 -1.60 -13.53
C TYR A 27 -4.68 -0.55 -13.97
N ALA A 28 -4.86 0.68 -13.49
CA ALA A 28 -3.91 1.76 -13.76
C ALA A 28 -2.49 1.43 -13.28
N GLU A 29 -1.48 1.97 -13.97
CA GLU A 29 -0.05 1.77 -13.63
C GLU A 29 0.26 2.10 -12.17
N SER A 30 -0.37 3.13 -11.62
CA SER A 30 -0.21 3.51 -10.21
C SER A 30 -0.69 2.41 -9.25
N THR A 31 -1.76 1.70 -9.58
CA THR A 31 -2.26 0.56 -8.79
C THR A 31 -1.36 -0.65 -8.93
N MET A 32 -0.94 -0.97 -10.16
CA MET A 32 0.03 -2.03 -10.44
C MET A 32 1.38 -1.77 -9.77
N TYR A 33 1.72 -0.52 -9.54
CA TYR A 33 2.91 -0.14 -8.78
C TYR A 33 2.70 -0.29 -7.27
N ASN A 34 1.58 0.19 -6.74
CA ASN A 34 1.38 0.29 -5.29
C ASN A 34 0.94 -1.03 -4.64
N LEU A 35 -0.02 -1.76 -5.22
CA LEU A 35 -0.56 -2.96 -4.57
C LEU A 35 0.46 -4.07 -4.39
N PRO A 36 1.31 -4.43 -5.39
CA PRO A 36 2.34 -5.44 -5.19
C PRO A 36 3.35 -5.03 -4.10
N ASN A 37 3.68 -3.75 -3.99
CA ASN A 37 4.54 -3.25 -2.92
C ASN A 37 3.92 -3.41 -1.51
N HIS A 38 2.59 -3.28 -1.39
CA HIS A 38 1.88 -3.58 -0.14
C HIS A 38 1.88 -5.09 0.17
N ILE A 39 1.74 -5.92 -0.86
CA ILE A 39 1.80 -7.39 -0.71
C ILE A 39 3.20 -7.87 -0.37
N ARG A 40 4.25 -7.24 -0.89
CA ARG A 40 5.63 -7.53 -0.48
C ARG A 40 5.83 -7.44 1.03
N GLU A 41 5.16 -6.50 1.71
CA GLU A 41 5.26 -6.39 3.17
C GLU A 41 4.57 -7.56 3.89
N LEU A 42 3.43 -8.04 3.38
CA LEU A 42 2.80 -9.28 3.87
C LEU A 42 3.73 -10.47 3.65
N LEU A 43 4.24 -10.66 2.44
CA LEU A 43 5.11 -11.79 2.11
C LEU A 43 6.39 -11.80 2.97
N TYR A 44 6.96 -10.61 3.20
CA TYR A 44 8.10 -10.46 4.09
C TYR A 44 7.73 -10.84 5.53
N TYR A 45 6.57 -10.43 6.03
CA TYR A 45 6.07 -10.85 7.34
C TYR A 45 5.92 -12.37 7.44
N LEU A 46 5.42 -13.04 6.40
CA LEU A 46 5.36 -14.51 6.38
C LEU A 46 6.75 -15.14 6.47
N GLU A 47 7.74 -14.62 5.73
CA GLU A 47 9.13 -15.11 5.83
C GLU A 47 9.70 -14.95 7.23
N GLN A 48 9.48 -13.79 7.87
CA GLN A 48 9.99 -13.54 9.22
C GLN A 48 9.34 -14.43 10.29
N ASN A 49 8.10 -14.87 10.06
CA ASN A 49 7.36 -15.76 10.95
C ASN A 49 7.52 -17.24 10.58
N ASN A 50 8.52 -17.58 9.76
CA ASN A 50 8.82 -18.95 9.31
C ASN A 50 7.62 -19.66 8.64
N ILE A 51 6.82 -18.92 7.86
CA ILE A 51 5.78 -19.46 7.00
C ILE A 51 6.35 -19.46 5.57
N PRO A 52 6.91 -20.58 5.07
CA PRO A 52 7.61 -20.63 3.80
C PRO A 52 6.67 -20.82 2.60
N HIS A 53 5.44 -21.33 2.81
CA HIS A 53 4.52 -21.61 1.71
C HIS A 53 3.25 -20.79 1.80
N ILE A 54 2.88 -20.17 0.67
CA ILE A 54 1.65 -19.35 0.58
C ILE A 54 0.37 -20.14 0.87
N LYS A 55 0.41 -21.48 0.73
CA LYS A 55 -0.73 -22.36 1.01
C LYS A 55 -1.08 -22.43 2.50
N GLU A 56 -0.15 -22.05 3.37
CA GLU A 56 -0.35 -21.96 4.81
C GLU A 56 -1.02 -20.64 5.20
N LEU A 57 -1.12 -19.67 4.28
CA LEU A 57 -1.80 -18.41 4.54
C LEU A 57 -3.28 -18.67 4.82
N ASP A 58 -3.76 -18.14 5.93
CA ASP A 58 -5.17 -18.15 6.30
C ASP A 58 -5.65 -16.76 6.76
N ASN A 59 -6.93 -16.65 7.08
CA ASN A 59 -7.51 -15.40 7.55
C ASN A 59 -7.00 -14.96 8.94
N LEU A 60 -6.51 -15.89 9.77
CA LEU A 60 -5.97 -15.56 11.09
C LEU A 60 -4.62 -14.85 10.92
N ILE A 61 -3.73 -15.43 10.12
CA ILE A 61 -2.42 -14.86 9.80
C ILE A 61 -2.57 -13.48 9.14
N ILE A 62 -3.52 -13.32 8.21
CA ILE A 62 -3.77 -12.01 7.59
C ILE A 62 -4.22 -10.98 8.62
N LYS A 63 -5.06 -11.36 9.59
CA LYS A 63 -5.51 -10.47 10.67
C LYS A 63 -4.37 -10.12 11.63
N GLU A 64 -3.54 -11.08 12.00
CA GLU A 64 -2.35 -10.86 12.82
C GLU A 64 -1.36 -9.92 12.14
N TYR A 65 -1.07 -10.16 10.86
CA TYR A 65 -0.28 -9.26 10.03
C TYR A 65 -0.88 -7.85 10.00
N TYR A 66 -2.19 -7.72 9.80
CA TYR A 66 -2.85 -6.42 9.74
C TYR A 66 -2.76 -5.68 11.09
N ASN A 67 -2.87 -6.39 12.21
CA ASN A 67 -2.67 -5.82 13.53
C ASN A 67 -1.21 -5.36 13.74
N HIS A 68 -0.23 -6.16 13.31
CA HIS A 68 1.17 -5.74 13.30
C HIS A 68 1.39 -4.48 12.43
N LEU A 69 0.72 -4.40 11.28
CA LEU A 69 0.76 -3.25 10.39
C LEU A 69 0.19 -1.97 11.04
N LYS A 70 -0.82 -2.08 11.93
CA LYS A 70 -1.33 -0.92 12.69
C LYS A 70 -0.32 -0.40 13.72
N LEU A 71 0.45 -1.30 14.31
CA LEU A 71 1.39 -0.98 15.40
C LEU A 71 2.77 -0.54 14.90
N ARG A 72 3.15 -0.90 13.67
CA ARG A 72 4.46 -0.54 13.14
C ARG A 72 4.59 0.96 12.93
N SER A 73 5.82 1.43 13.04
CA SER A 73 6.18 2.81 12.75
C SER A 73 6.23 3.08 11.23
N ASN A 74 5.95 4.34 10.88
CA ASN A 74 6.06 4.86 9.54
C ASN A 74 7.51 5.18 9.22
N ASP A 75 8.07 4.45 8.24
CA ASP A 75 9.46 4.57 7.79
C ASP A 75 9.91 6.00 7.42
N ARG A 76 8.98 6.91 7.05
CA ARG A 76 9.31 8.26 6.54
C ARG A 76 9.16 9.36 7.57
N LYS A 77 8.11 9.31 8.40
CA LYS A 77 7.72 10.41 9.30
C LYS A 77 7.79 10.04 10.78
N GLY A 78 8.06 8.78 11.12
CA GLY A 78 7.80 8.26 12.47
C GLY A 78 6.30 8.20 12.77
N GLY A 79 5.93 7.68 13.95
CA GLY A 79 4.53 7.48 14.33
C GLY A 79 3.83 6.33 13.57
N ALA A 80 2.54 6.12 13.80
CA ALA A 80 1.76 5.07 13.15
C ALA A 80 1.37 5.41 11.70
N LEU A 81 0.86 4.42 10.96
CA LEU A 81 0.25 4.65 9.64
C LEU A 81 -1.09 5.38 9.78
N SER A 82 -1.42 6.25 8.82
CA SER A 82 -2.77 6.85 8.75
C SER A 82 -3.81 5.83 8.31
N ASN A 83 -5.09 6.08 8.61
CA ASN A 83 -6.19 5.21 8.20
C ASN A 83 -6.25 5.05 6.67
N GLY A 84 -6.05 6.13 5.92
CA GLY A 84 -5.96 6.06 4.46
C GLY A 84 -4.81 5.16 3.96
N SER A 85 -3.69 5.09 4.68
CA SER A 85 -2.59 4.16 4.34
C SER A 85 -2.95 2.72 4.70
N LEU A 86 -3.57 2.49 5.85
CA LEU A 86 -4.05 1.17 6.27
C LEU A 86 -5.10 0.62 5.31
N ASN A 87 -6.05 1.44 4.88
CA ASN A 87 -7.06 1.07 3.89
C ASN A 87 -6.47 0.69 2.52
N LYS A 88 -5.37 1.33 2.09
CA LYS A 88 -4.65 0.91 0.88
C LYS A 88 -3.99 -0.47 1.03
N HIS A 89 -3.50 -0.80 2.22
CA HIS A 89 -3.01 -2.17 2.49
C HIS A 89 -4.17 -3.17 2.52
N LEU A 90 -5.29 -2.85 3.16
CA LEU A 90 -6.49 -3.70 3.11
C LEU A 90 -6.94 -3.95 1.67
N GLN A 91 -6.99 -2.92 0.84
CA GLN A 91 -7.30 -3.07 -0.59
C GLN A 91 -6.37 -4.06 -1.28
N ALA A 92 -5.06 -3.96 -1.02
CA ALA A 92 -4.08 -4.90 -1.54
C ALA A 92 -4.36 -6.33 -1.06
N LEU A 93 -4.59 -6.51 0.25
CA LEU A 93 -4.90 -7.82 0.86
C LEU A 93 -6.15 -8.46 0.23
N TYR A 94 -7.24 -7.71 0.11
CA TYR A 94 -8.46 -8.19 -0.54
C TYR A 94 -8.21 -8.60 -2.00
N LYS A 95 -7.49 -7.78 -2.77
CA LYS A 95 -7.18 -8.11 -4.17
C LYS A 95 -6.22 -9.27 -4.32
N PHE A 96 -5.26 -9.41 -3.43
CA PHE A 96 -4.32 -10.52 -3.44
C PHE A 96 -5.00 -11.84 -3.07
N THR A 97 -5.90 -11.83 -2.10
CA THR A 97 -6.70 -13.03 -1.78
C THR A 97 -7.68 -13.42 -2.89
N ASP A 98 -8.22 -12.47 -3.66
CA ASP A 98 -8.93 -12.74 -4.93
C ASP A 98 -8.00 -13.45 -5.92
N TYR A 99 -6.80 -12.91 -6.13
CA TYR A 99 -5.78 -13.47 -7.03
C TYR A 99 -5.38 -14.91 -6.64
N LEU A 100 -5.12 -15.16 -5.36
CA LEU A 100 -4.74 -16.48 -4.86
C LEU A 100 -5.84 -17.53 -5.07
N ARG A 101 -7.11 -17.13 -4.96
CA ARG A 101 -8.24 -18.02 -5.25
C ARG A 101 -8.37 -18.35 -6.73
N GLN A 102 -8.23 -17.34 -7.60
CA GLN A 102 -8.45 -17.50 -9.04
C GLN A 102 -7.28 -18.20 -9.74
N ASN A 103 -6.05 -17.78 -9.46
CA ASN A 103 -4.85 -18.26 -10.15
C ASN A 103 -3.99 -19.18 -9.29
N GLY A 104 -3.90 -18.90 -7.99
CA GLY A 104 -3.13 -19.71 -7.05
C GLY A 104 -3.79 -21.03 -6.67
N ARG A 105 -5.08 -21.22 -6.99
CA ARG A 105 -5.92 -22.36 -6.60
C ARG A 105 -5.87 -22.65 -5.09
N ILE A 106 -5.73 -21.60 -4.28
CA ILE A 106 -5.74 -21.70 -2.82
C ILE A 106 -7.18 -21.56 -2.33
N THR A 107 -7.63 -22.51 -1.52
CA THR A 107 -8.93 -22.44 -0.84
C THR A 107 -8.81 -21.55 0.39
N LEU A 108 -8.86 -20.24 0.16
CA LEU A 108 -8.85 -19.24 1.24
C LEU A 108 -10.28 -18.72 1.47
N PRO A 109 -10.83 -18.76 2.70
CA PRO A 109 -12.12 -18.15 2.98
C PRO A 109 -12.11 -16.65 2.67
N LYS A 110 -13.27 -16.06 2.39
CA LYS A 110 -13.36 -14.62 2.14
C LYS A 110 -12.81 -13.85 3.34
N LEU A 111 -11.88 -12.94 3.09
CA LEU A 111 -11.33 -12.08 4.14
C LEU A 111 -12.45 -11.21 4.71
N SER A 112 -12.43 -11.00 6.03
CA SER A 112 -13.38 -10.13 6.72
C SER A 112 -12.62 -9.32 7.76
N ILE A 113 -12.14 -8.16 7.32
CA ILE A 113 -11.52 -7.12 8.13
C ILE A 113 -12.22 -5.80 7.80
N ASP A 114 -12.67 -5.10 8.84
CA ASP A 114 -13.34 -3.81 8.71
C ASP A 114 -12.35 -2.76 8.20
N TRP A 115 -12.86 -1.87 7.34
CA TRP A 115 -12.10 -0.75 6.84
C TRP A 115 -11.95 0.31 7.94
N GLU A 116 -10.80 0.96 7.99
CA GLU A 116 -10.61 2.08 8.90
C GLU A 116 -11.51 3.24 8.51
N GLN A 117 -12.03 3.95 9.51
CA GLN A 117 -12.81 5.15 9.27
C GLN A 117 -11.97 6.20 8.55
N ASP A 118 -12.61 6.98 7.68
CA ASP A 118 -11.94 8.08 7.02
C ASP A 118 -11.62 9.16 8.06
N ASP A 119 -10.34 9.25 8.42
CA ASP A 119 -9.79 10.28 9.31
C ASP A 119 -9.21 11.46 8.53
N THR A 120 -9.36 11.47 7.20
CA THR A 120 -8.91 12.61 6.40
C THR A 120 -9.85 13.77 6.69
N GLY A 121 -9.37 14.71 7.51
CA GLY A 121 -10.05 15.99 7.71
C GLY A 121 -10.38 16.61 6.35
N THR A 122 -11.47 17.36 6.29
CA THR A 122 -11.86 18.07 5.06
C THR A 122 -10.69 18.89 4.55
N ILE A 123 -10.28 18.62 3.31
CA ILE A 123 -9.27 19.43 2.64
C ILE A 123 -9.85 20.84 2.51
N GLU A 124 -9.27 21.81 3.21
CA GLU A 124 -9.65 23.20 3.08
C GLU A 124 -9.27 23.68 1.67
N THR A 125 -10.28 24.05 0.89
CA THR A 125 -10.10 24.57 -0.47
C THR A 125 -9.91 26.06 -0.42
N LEU A 126 -8.94 26.57 -1.18
CA LEU A 126 -8.69 28.01 -1.27
C LEU A 126 -9.93 28.75 -1.84
N THR A 127 -10.31 29.84 -1.18
CA THR A 127 -11.25 30.82 -1.70
C THR A 127 -10.64 31.58 -2.88
N ILE A 128 -11.49 32.23 -3.69
CA ILE A 128 -11.03 33.08 -4.80
C ILE A 128 -10.05 34.17 -4.32
N GLN A 129 -10.28 34.73 -3.12
CA GLN A 129 -9.41 35.74 -2.54
C GLN A 129 -8.03 35.18 -2.21
N GLU A 130 -7.96 33.99 -1.61
CA GLU A 130 -6.70 33.31 -1.31
C GLU A 130 -5.95 32.88 -2.57
N ILE A 131 -6.67 32.47 -3.63
CA ILE A 131 -6.08 32.21 -4.95
C ILE A 131 -5.43 33.48 -5.50
N GLN A 132 -6.10 34.64 -5.39
CA GLN A 132 -5.53 35.92 -5.82
C GLN A 132 -4.31 36.33 -4.98
N GLN A 133 -4.33 36.07 -3.67
CA GLN A 133 -3.18 36.33 -2.78
C GLN A 133 -1.99 35.44 -3.13
N LEU A 134 -2.23 34.14 -3.35
CA LEU A 134 -1.21 33.18 -3.80
C LEU A 134 -0.57 33.65 -5.11
N TYR A 135 -1.38 34.09 -6.09
CA TYR A 135 -0.88 34.60 -7.37
C TYR A 135 -0.09 35.92 -7.24
N LYS A 136 -0.42 36.78 -6.27
CA LYS A 136 0.38 38.00 -5.99
C LYS A 136 1.73 37.64 -5.36
N ALA A 137 1.75 36.66 -4.45
CA ALA A 137 2.96 36.23 -3.76
C ALA A 137 4.04 35.68 -4.71
N THR A 138 3.66 35.03 -5.81
CA THR A 138 4.62 34.53 -6.82
C THR A 138 5.37 35.63 -7.58
N ARG A 139 4.90 36.90 -7.53
CA ARG A 139 5.56 38.04 -8.18
C ARG A 139 6.77 38.57 -7.40
N HIS A 140 6.84 38.25 -6.10
CA HIS A 140 7.95 38.66 -5.23
C HIS A 140 9.11 37.66 -5.22
N TYR A 141 9.00 36.54 -5.95
CA TYR A 141 10.11 35.62 -6.12
C TYR A 141 11.07 36.16 -7.19
N PRO A 142 12.32 36.54 -6.85
CA PRO A 142 13.26 37.05 -7.85
C PRO A 142 13.51 35.97 -8.90
N ARG A 143 13.20 36.28 -10.15
CA ARG A 143 13.64 35.48 -11.30
C ARG A 143 15.17 35.46 -11.28
N ASN A 144 15.74 34.28 -11.03
CA ASN A 144 17.16 33.94 -11.21
C ASN A 144 18.16 34.75 -10.36
N ILE A 145 18.41 34.30 -9.12
CA ILE A 145 19.77 34.40 -8.58
C ILE A 145 20.55 33.23 -9.19
N LYS A 146 21.28 33.49 -10.28
CA LYS A 146 22.36 32.57 -10.67
C LYS A 146 23.41 32.65 -9.56
N HIS A 147 23.55 31.59 -8.78
CA HIS A 147 24.75 31.41 -7.96
C HIS A 147 25.92 31.18 -8.94
N THR A 148 26.66 32.25 -9.25
CA THR A 148 28.04 32.16 -9.73
C THR A 148 28.96 31.92 -8.55
#